data_AF-A0A2U9PCY3-F1
#
_entry.id   AF-A0A2U9PCY3-F1
#
_cell.length_a   1.000
_cell.length_b   1.000
_cell.length_c   1.000
_cell.angle_alpha   90.00
_cell.angle_beta   90.00
_cell.angle_gamma   90.00
#
_symmetry.space_group_name_H-M   'P 1'
#
loop_
_entity.id
_entity.type
_entity.pdbx_description
1 polymer ?
#
loop_
_entity_poly.entity_id
_entity_poly.type
_entity_poly.pdbx_seq_one_letter_code
_entity_poly.pdbx_strand_id
1 'polypeptide(L)'
;MSWTISGNYVAGCSCAIICSCPFDGKPRDTEGNLGCLGSAVFHIADGNLDDLDLSGVDFAFYNEFPSNLTSGDWKVGLVVDSGASDEQADALERIVSGREGGPFAELSQFYGEYLGTQRAGVSLADGDKPAVRVEGRTELSYEPLTGPDGTPTTVRNALFGFAPEYQTGTTSGSSNAFGLTFQGSYGEAAQYRFSSEEAEGAATGRV
;
A
#
# COMPACT_ATOMS: atom_id res chain seq x y z
N MET A 1 -9.03 3.69 21.28
CA MET A 1 -8.29 2.52 20.81
C MET A 1 -7.00 3.07 20.24
N SER A 2 -5.88 2.56 20.73
CA SER A 2 -4.56 2.98 20.27
C SER A 2 -3.98 1.85 19.45
N TRP A 3 -3.53 2.14 18.24
CA TRP A 3 -2.83 1.15 17.42
C TRP A 3 -1.58 1.78 16.80
N THR A 4 -0.63 0.92 16.49
CA THR A 4 0.55 1.26 15.70
C THR A 4 0.93 0.04 14.87
N ILE A 5 1.32 0.26 13.61
CA ILE A 5 1.97 -0.75 12.79
C ILE A 5 3.16 -0.13 12.07
N SER A 6 4.28 -0.84 12.06
CA SER A 6 5.50 -0.43 11.37
C SER A 6 6.25 -1.61 10.79
N GLY A 7 6.98 -1.36 9.72
CA GLY A 7 7.74 -2.38 9.01
C GLY A 7 8.11 -1.88 7.62
N ASN A 8 8.06 -2.77 6.64
CA ASN A 8 8.39 -2.49 5.25
C ASN A 8 7.23 -2.82 4.32
N TYR A 9 7.19 -2.13 3.19
CA TYR A 9 6.21 -2.39 2.16
C TYR A 9 6.83 -2.31 0.77
N VAL A 10 6.20 -3.02 -0.16
CA VAL A 10 6.45 -2.89 -1.59
C VAL A 10 5.09 -2.76 -2.27
N ALA A 11 4.94 -1.72 -3.08
CA ALA A 11 3.76 -1.49 -3.88
C ALA A 11 4.08 -1.50 -5.37
N GLY A 12 3.11 -1.94 -6.16
CA GLY A 12 3.16 -1.91 -7.62
C GLY A 12 1.81 -1.55 -8.20
N CYS A 13 1.83 -0.81 -9.31
CA CYS A 13 0.61 -0.43 -10.01
C CYS A 13 0.79 -0.37 -11.52
N SER A 14 -0.33 -0.22 -12.22
CA SER A 14 -0.40 -0.09 -13.68
C SER A 14 0.15 1.23 -14.21
N CYS A 15 0.41 2.22 -13.35
CA CYS A 15 0.79 3.54 -13.79
C CYS A 15 2.11 3.54 -14.57
N ALA A 16 2.22 4.45 -15.53
CA ALA A 16 3.49 4.75 -16.16
C ALA A 16 4.54 5.18 -15.11
N ILE A 17 5.82 5.14 -15.49
CA ILE A 17 6.98 5.27 -14.59
C ILE A 17 6.99 6.50 -13.67
N ILE A 18 6.23 7.55 -14.00
CA ILE A 18 6.00 8.69 -13.10
C ILE A 18 4.61 8.54 -12.48
N CYS A 19 4.59 8.07 -11.23
CA CYS A 19 3.36 8.06 -10.43
C CYS A 19 2.93 9.51 -10.14
N SER A 20 1.66 9.82 -10.44
CA SER A 20 1.09 11.15 -10.23
C SER A 20 0.33 11.29 -8.92
N CYS A 21 0.04 10.18 -8.23
CA CYS A 21 -0.60 10.14 -6.91
C CYS A 21 0.08 11.05 -5.86
N PRO A 22 1.43 11.12 -5.78
CA PRO A 22 2.12 11.93 -4.78
C PRO A 22 1.82 13.43 -4.86
N PHE A 23 1.29 13.89 -5.99
CA PHE A 23 0.98 15.28 -6.29
C PHE A 23 -0.53 15.52 -6.48
N ASP A 24 -1.38 14.53 -6.15
CA ASP A 24 -2.81 14.51 -6.49
C ASP A 24 -3.07 14.76 -7.99
N GLY A 25 -2.16 14.26 -8.82
CA GLY A 25 -2.32 14.26 -10.27
C GLY A 25 -3.22 13.12 -10.74
N LYS A 26 -3.70 13.20 -11.99
CA LYS A 26 -4.50 12.12 -12.58
C LYS A 26 -3.58 10.96 -12.98
N PRO A 27 -3.79 9.75 -12.44
CA PRO A 27 -3.00 8.58 -12.81
C PRO A 27 -3.29 8.14 -14.24
N ARG A 28 -2.24 7.63 -14.90
CA ARG A 28 -2.32 7.06 -16.25
C ARG A 28 -1.45 5.82 -16.32
N ASP A 29 -1.96 4.78 -16.98
CA ASP A 29 -1.16 3.61 -17.30
C ASP A 29 -0.19 3.86 -18.48
N THR A 30 0.58 2.83 -18.84
CA THR A 30 1.55 2.89 -19.94
C THR A 30 0.92 3.10 -21.32
N GLU A 31 -0.37 2.82 -21.47
CA GLU A 31 -1.14 3.02 -22.71
C GLU A 31 -1.86 4.38 -22.74
N GLY A 32 -1.84 5.11 -21.63
CA GLY A 32 -2.46 6.42 -21.46
C GLY A 32 -3.90 6.39 -20.95
N ASN A 33 -4.44 5.21 -20.62
CA ASN A 33 -5.75 5.07 -19.99
C ASN A 33 -5.74 5.73 -18.62
N LEU A 34 -6.88 6.29 -18.21
CA LEU A 34 -7.02 6.93 -16.90
C LEU A 34 -7.16 5.89 -15.79
N GLY A 35 -6.62 6.22 -14.63
CA GLY A 35 -6.78 5.45 -13.40
C GLY A 35 -5.49 4.78 -12.94
N CYS A 36 -5.50 4.30 -11.70
CA CYS A 36 -4.46 3.50 -11.09
C CYS A 36 -5.08 2.21 -10.56
N LEU A 37 -4.63 1.07 -11.06
CA LEU A 37 -4.88 -0.24 -10.46
C LEU A 37 -3.61 -0.67 -9.78
N GLY A 38 -3.68 -0.97 -8.48
CA GLY A 38 -2.49 -1.21 -7.68
C GLY A 38 -2.68 -2.23 -6.57
N SER A 39 -1.54 -2.68 -6.06
CA SER A 39 -1.45 -3.40 -4.79
C SER A 39 -0.22 -2.96 -4.01
N ALA A 40 -0.35 -2.92 -2.69
CA ALA A 40 0.73 -2.68 -1.74
C ALA A 40 0.74 -3.81 -0.72
N VAL A 41 1.86 -4.54 -0.63
CA VAL A 41 2.05 -5.58 0.38
C VAL A 41 2.91 -5.03 1.50
N PHE A 42 2.45 -5.21 2.72
CA PHE A 42 3.04 -4.74 3.95
C PHE A 42 3.45 -5.92 4.80
N HIS A 43 4.65 -5.85 5.36
CA HIS A 43 5.11 -6.69 6.46
C HIS A 43 5.09 -5.86 7.74
N ILE A 44 4.35 -6.30 8.76
CA ILE A 44 4.34 -5.66 10.08
C ILE A 44 5.50 -6.24 10.90
N ALA A 45 6.59 -5.49 11.01
CA ALA A 45 7.72 -5.88 11.85
C ALA A 45 7.43 -5.67 13.35
N ASP A 46 6.71 -4.60 13.68
CA ASP A 46 6.28 -4.27 15.04
C ASP A 46 4.93 -3.56 14.98
N GLY A 47 3.95 -4.06 15.73
CA GLY A 47 2.65 -3.42 15.81
C GLY A 47 1.65 -4.05 16.78
N ASN A 48 0.66 -3.27 17.18
CA ASN A 48 -0.43 -3.69 18.04
C ASN A 48 -1.73 -2.92 17.74
N LEU A 49 -2.85 -3.51 18.16
CA LEU A 49 -4.10 -2.80 18.41
C LEU A 49 -4.51 -3.08 19.85
N ASP A 50 -4.46 -2.04 20.69
CA ASP A 50 -4.56 -2.16 22.14
C ASP A 50 -3.58 -3.26 22.66
N ASP A 51 -4.08 -4.36 23.23
CA ASP A 51 -3.27 -5.48 23.73
C ASP A 51 -3.02 -6.60 22.70
N LEU A 52 -3.61 -6.52 21.50
CA LEU A 52 -3.45 -7.51 20.45
C LEU A 52 -2.17 -7.27 19.65
N ASP A 53 -1.25 -8.22 19.67
CA ASP A 53 -0.02 -8.20 18.87
C ASP A 53 -0.34 -8.45 17.38
N LEU A 54 0.13 -7.54 16.52
CA LEU A 54 0.01 -7.62 15.06
C LEU A 54 1.36 -7.90 14.38
N SER A 55 2.43 -8.07 15.15
CA SER A 55 3.77 -8.30 14.64
C SER A 55 3.87 -9.62 13.86
N GLY A 56 4.63 -9.62 12.78
CA GLY A 56 4.80 -10.75 11.88
C GLY A 56 3.65 -11.00 10.92
N VAL A 57 2.59 -10.20 10.94
CA VAL A 57 1.47 -10.33 10.01
C VAL A 57 1.77 -9.59 8.71
N ASP A 58 1.63 -10.32 7.60
CA ASP A 58 1.65 -9.74 6.26
C ASP A 58 0.22 -9.44 5.78
N PHE A 59 0.03 -8.32 5.10
CA PHE A 59 -1.24 -8.00 4.44
C PHE A 59 -1.02 -7.25 3.13
N ALA A 60 -2.02 -7.33 2.25
CA ALA A 60 -2.03 -6.68 0.95
C ALA A 60 -3.25 -5.76 0.81
N PHE A 61 -2.97 -4.48 0.57
CA PHE A 61 -3.94 -3.47 0.19
C PHE A 61 -4.07 -3.45 -1.33
N TYR A 62 -5.29 -3.51 -1.85
CA TYR A 62 -5.59 -3.42 -3.28
C TYR A 62 -6.40 -2.16 -3.54
N ASN A 63 -6.15 -1.51 -4.68
CA ASN A 63 -6.84 -0.30 -5.03
C ASN A 63 -7.20 -0.17 -6.52
N GLU A 64 -8.33 0.49 -6.76
CA GLU A 64 -8.62 1.21 -7.99
C GLU A 64 -8.82 2.69 -7.64
N PHE A 65 -7.99 3.57 -8.21
CA PHE A 65 -8.19 5.01 -8.17
C PHE A 65 -8.60 5.49 -9.56
N PRO A 66 -9.86 5.87 -9.79
CA PRO A 66 -10.34 6.20 -11.14
C PRO A 66 -9.83 7.56 -11.66
N SER A 67 -9.43 8.45 -10.75
CA SER A 67 -8.87 9.77 -11.05
C SER A 67 -7.80 10.12 -10.00
N ASN A 68 -7.41 11.40 -9.93
CA ASN A 68 -6.64 11.92 -8.81
C ASN A 68 -7.29 11.56 -7.47
N LEU A 69 -6.44 11.32 -6.47
CA LEU A 69 -6.81 10.66 -5.22
C LEU A 69 -7.88 11.44 -4.44
N THR A 70 -7.81 12.77 -4.41
CA THR A 70 -8.80 13.60 -3.71
C THR A 70 -10.20 13.58 -4.32
N SER A 71 -10.36 13.10 -5.55
CA SER A 71 -11.68 12.94 -6.17
C SER A 71 -12.49 11.77 -5.61
N GLY A 72 -11.86 10.89 -4.82
CA GLY A 72 -12.53 9.75 -4.20
C GLY A 72 -12.96 8.69 -5.21
N ASP A 73 -14.05 7.98 -4.87
CA ASP A 73 -14.55 6.81 -5.60
C ASP A 73 -13.52 5.69 -5.70
N TRP A 74 -12.71 5.53 -4.65
CA TRP A 74 -11.72 4.47 -4.60
C TRP A 74 -12.43 3.14 -4.38
N LYS A 75 -11.98 2.10 -5.08
CA LYS A 75 -12.26 0.74 -4.66
C LYS A 75 -11.08 0.22 -3.88
N VAL A 76 -11.34 -0.33 -2.70
CA VAL A 76 -10.29 -0.84 -1.80
C VAL A 76 -10.59 -2.26 -1.37
N GLY A 77 -9.62 -3.15 -1.47
CA GLY A 77 -9.70 -4.53 -0.98
C GLY A 77 -8.54 -4.86 -0.06
N LEU A 78 -8.77 -5.78 0.88
CA LEU A 78 -7.75 -6.23 1.84
C LEU A 78 -7.56 -7.74 1.76
N VAL A 79 -6.32 -8.19 1.64
CA VAL A 79 -5.97 -9.60 1.90
C VAL A 79 -5.07 -9.65 3.13
N VAL A 80 -5.45 -10.43 4.14
CA VAL A 80 -4.60 -10.71 5.31
C VAL A 80 -4.01 -12.10 5.16
N ASP A 81 -2.74 -12.27 5.53
CA ASP A 81 -2.06 -13.56 5.48
C ASP A 81 -2.87 -14.67 6.16
N SER A 82 -2.88 -15.87 5.58
CA SER A 82 -3.63 -17.01 6.12
C SER A 82 -3.03 -17.58 7.40
N GLY A 83 -1.77 -17.25 7.73
CA GLY A 83 -1.12 -17.58 8.99
C GLY A 83 -1.51 -16.70 10.17
N ALA A 84 -2.10 -15.52 9.92
CA ALA A 84 -2.60 -14.65 10.98
C ALA A 84 -3.78 -15.29 11.75
N SER A 85 -4.02 -14.89 13.00
CA SER A 85 -5.23 -15.29 13.70
C SER A 85 -6.47 -14.57 13.14
N ASP A 86 -7.66 -15.06 13.45
CA ASP A 86 -8.91 -14.36 13.09
C ASP A 86 -9.00 -12.98 13.76
N GLU A 87 -8.53 -12.88 15.01
CA GLU A 87 -8.48 -11.62 15.76
C GLU A 87 -7.55 -10.60 15.09
N GLN A 88 -6.39 -11.04 14.58
CA GLN A 88 -5.45 -10.20 13.83
C GLN A 88 -6.05 -9.75 12.50
N ALA A 89 -6.72 -10.64 11.77
CA ALA A 89 -7.36 -10.28 10.51
C ALA A 89 -8.52 -9.30 10.70
N ASP A 90 -9.33 -9.50 11.73
CA ASP A 90 -10.42 -8.58 12.10
C ASP A 90 -9.84 -7.22 12.54
N ALA A 91 -8.75 -7.20 13.29
CA ALA A 91 -8.08 -5.95 13.67
C ALA A 91 -7.57 -5.18 12.44
N LEU A 92 -6.93 -5.85 11.49
CA LEU A 92 -6.48 -5.22 10.25
C LEU A 92 -7.63 -4.73 9.37
N GLU A 93 -8.75 -5.46 9.31
CA GLU A 93 -9.98 -4.98 8.63
C GLU A 93 -10.47 -3.68 9.25
N ARG A 94 -10.54 -3.59 10.59
CA ARG A 94 -10.97 -2.36 11.27
C ARG A 94 -10.00 -1.19 11.08
N ILE A 95 -8.68 -1.45 11.12
CA ILE A 95 -7.66 -0.44 10.86
C ILE A 95 -7.79 0.09 9.41
N VAL A 96 -7.72 -0.79 8.41
CA VAL A 96 -7.69 -0.40 6.99
C VAL A 96 -9.02 0.19 6.53
N SER A 97 -10.15 -0.23 7.10
CA SER A 97 -11.45 0.40 6.83
C SER A 97 -11.63 1.78 7.50
N GLY A 98 -10.65 2.22 8.30
CA GLY A 98 -10.65 3.52 8.96
C GLY A 98 -11.44 3.56 10.27
N ARG A 99 -11.97 2.43 10.76
CA ARG A 99 -12.77 2.38 12.00
C ARG A 99 -11.95 2.67 13.26
N GLU A 100 -10.63 2.48 13.18
CA GLU A 100 -9.70 2.66 14.29
C GLU A 100 -8.96 4.00 14.27
N GLY A 101 -9.36 4.95 13.43
CA GLY A 101 -8.70 6.26 13.33
C GLY A 101 -7.39 6.23 12.55
N GLY A 102 -6.55 7.24 12.77
CA GLY A 102 -5.25 7.38 12.11
C GLY A 102 -5.32 7.58 10.59
N PRO A 103 -4.21 7.31 9.87
CA PRO A 103 -4.09 7.52 8.43
C PRO A 103 -5.21 6.88 7.60
N PHE A 104 -5.60 5.65 7.94
CA PHE A 104 -6.63 4.94 7.19
C PHE A 104 -8.03 5.53 7.40
N ALA A 105 -8.31 6.16 8.55
CA ALA A 105 -9.55 6.91 8.72
C ALA A 105 -9.59 8.16 7.82
N GLU A 106 -8.47 8.85 7.67
CA GLU A 106 -8.36 9.95 6.71
C GLU A 106 -8.53 9.46 5.27
N LEU A 107 -7.92 8.33 4.90
CA LEU A 107 -8.06 7.77 3.56
C LEU A 107 -9.48 7.24 3.29
N SER A 108 -10.17 6.71 4.30
CA SER A 108 -11.50 6.11 4.15
C SER A 108 -12.56 7.10 3.66
N GLN A 109 -12.34 8.41 3.82
CA GLN A 109 -13.22 9.44 3.27
C GLN A 109 -13.27 9.43 1.73
N PHE A 110 -12.26 8.84 1.07
CA PHE A 110 -12.17 8.70 -0.38
C PHE A 110 -12.72 7.37 -0.90
N TYR A 111 -13.09 6.44 0.00
CA TYR A 111 -13.56 5.12 -0.40
C TYR A 111 -14.97 5.24 -0.97
N GLY A 112 -15.13 4.86 -2.25
CA GLY A 112 -16.44 4.66 -2.87
C GLY A 112 -16.98 3.27 -2.61
N GLU A 113 -16.08 2.26 -2.62
CA GLU A 113 -16.43 0.86 -2.43
C GLU A 113 -15.34 0.12 -1.65
N TYR A 114 -15.74 -0.60 -0.59
CA TYR A 114 -14.88 -1.56 0.09
C TYR A 114 -15.19 -2.97 -0.43
N LEU A 115 -14.25 -3.54 -1.19
CA LEU A 115 -14.36 -4.84 -1.86
C LEU A 115 -14.31 -6.03 -0.88
N GLY A 116 -14.08 -5.74 0.40
CA GLY A 116 -14.05 -6.70 1.49
C GLY A 116 -12.65 -7.18 1.86
N THR A 117 -12.62 -8.04 2.87
CA THR A 117 -11.42 -8.69 3.39
C THR A 117 -11.40 -10.16 3.01
N GLN A 118 -10.27 -10.65 2.51
CA GLN A 118 -10.04 -12.06 2.19
C GLN A 118 -8.79 -12.59 2.88
N ARG A 119 -8.64 -13.91 2.92
CA ARG A 119 -7.42 -14.58 3.40
C ARG A 119 -6.71 -15.28 2.25
N ALA A 120 -5.38 -15.33 2.29
CA ALA A 120 -4.51 -16.24 1.52
C ALA A 120 -3.06 -16.08 1.98
N GLY A 121 -2.14 -16.93 1.53
CA GLY A 121 -0.72 -16.71 1.77
C GLY A 121 -0.26 -15.37 1.18
N VAL A 122 0.31 -14.51 2.01
CA VAL A 122 0.94 -13.24 1.65
C VAL A 122 2.41 -13.34 2.04
N SER A 123 3.30 -12.86 1.17
CA SER A 123 4.70 -12.71 1.52
C SER A 123 5.37 -11.55 0.80
N LEU A 124 6.30 -10.93 1.50
CA LEU A 124 7.22 -9.93 0.99
C LEU A 124 8.64 -10.48 1.16
N ALA A 125 9.31 -10.73 0.04
CA ALA A 125 10.72 -11.12 0.03
C ALA A 125 11.58 -9.87 0.02
N ASP A 126 12.38 -9.68 1.06
CA ASP A 126 13.41 -8.63 1.14
C ASP A 126 14.72 -9.06 0.47
N GLY A 127 15.56 -8.08 0.08
CA GLY A 127 16.90 -8.32 -0.45
C GLY A 127 17.19 -7.55 -1.74
N ASP A 128 18.12 -8.07 -2.56
CA ASP A 128 18.58 -7.42 -3.79
C ASP A 128 17.48 -7.28 -4.87
N LYS A 129 16.43 -8.10 -4.79
CA LYS A 129 15.28 -8.09 -5.69
C LYS A 129 14.00 -8.27 -4.88
N PRO A 130 13.47 -7.19 -4.29
CA PRO A 130 12.24 -7.26 -3.52
C PRO A 130 11.12 -7.81 -4.38
N ALA A 131 10.33 -8.72 -3.83
CA ALA A 131 9.20 -9.32 -4.54
C ALA A 131 8.03 -9.50 -3.60
N VAL A 132 6.83 -9.33 -4.13
CA VAL A 132 5.59 -9.52 -3.38
C VAL A 132 4.78 -10.64 -4.00
N ARG A 133 4.21 -11.46 -3.14
CA ARG A 133 3.35 -12.57 -3.52
C ARG A 133 2.09 -12.58 -2.69
N VAL A 134 0.95 -12.70 -3.36
CA VAL A 134 -0.33 -13.06 -2.75
C VAL A 134 -0.84 -14.28 -3.50
N GLU A 135 -0.95 -15.40 -2.80
CA GLU A 135 -1.27 -16.70 -3.39
C GLU A 135 -2.52 -16.64 -4.27
N GLY A 136 -2.35 -17.07 -5.53
CA GLY A 136 -3.43 -17.12 -6.53
C GLY A 136 -3.90 -15.76 -7.04
N ARG A 137 -3.26 -14.64 -6.65
CA ARG A 137 -3.72 -13.29 -6.96
C ARG A 137 -2.63 -12.39 -7.54
N THR A 138 -1.52 -12.21 -6.84
CA THR A 138 -0.50 -11.19 -7.16
C THR A 138 0.88 -11.80 -7.13
N GLU A 139 1.66 -11.53 -8.18
CA GLU A 139 3.08 -11.82 -8.24
C GLU A 139 3.76 -10.62 -8.89
N LEU A 140 4.51 -9.84 -8.10
CA LEU A 140 5.26 -8.68 -8.60
C LEU A 140 6.71 -8.74 -8.12
N SER A 141 7.64 -8.41 -9.01
CA SER A 141 9.03 -8.12 -8.67
C SER A 141 9.28 -6.62 -8.78
N TYR A 142 10.06 -6.07 -7.86
CA TYR A 142 10.40 -4.65 -7.78
C TYR A 142 11.89 -4.44 -8.08
N GLU A 143 12.19 -3.44 -8.91
CA GLU A 143 13.54 -2.97 -9.20
C GLU A 143 13.62 -1.46 -8.93
N PRO A 144 14.50 -0.99 -8.03
CA PRO A 144 14.61 0.42 -7.72
C PRO A 144 15.21 1.21 -8.88
N LEU A 145 14.66 2.40 -9.14
CA LEU A 145 15.31 3.38 -10.02
C LEU A 145 16.48 4.00 -9.28
N THR A 146 17.61 4.16 -9.95
CA THR A 146 18.84 4.68 -9.33
C THR A 146 19.30 5.97 -9.99
N GLY A 147 19.83 6.88 -9.18
CA GLY A 147 20.51 8.07 -9.65
C GLY A 147 21.90 7.75 -10.23
N PRO A 148 22.59 8.74 -10.82
CA PRO A 148 23.92 8.55 -11.40
C PRO A 148 24.99 8.05 -10.42
N ASP A 149 24.78 8.24 -9.11
CA ASP A 149 25.65 7.77 -8.03
C ASP A 149 25.30 6.36 -7.54
N GLY A 150 24.31 5.70 -8.16
CA GLY A 150 23.84 4.37 -7.80
C GLY A 150 22.90 4.33 -6.61
N THR A 151 22.55 5.47 -6.01
CA THR A 151 21.59 5.52 -4.90
C THR A 151 20.15 5.48 -5.41
N PRO A 152 19.19 4.92 -4.65
CA PRO A 152 17.78 4.90 -5.06
C PRO A 152 17.21 6.30 -5.28
N THR A 153 16.38 6.44 -6.31
CA THR A 153 15.57 7.64 -6.55
C THR A 153 14.42 7.65 -5.54
N THR A 154 14.26 8.74 -4.81
CA THR A 154 13.26 8.83 -3.73
C THR A 154 12.30 9.99 -3.94
N VAL A 155 11.06 9.82 -3.47
CA VAL A 155 10.10 10.91 -3.29
C VAL A 155 9.97 11.18 -1.79
N ARG A 156 9.87 12.47 -1.41
CA ARG A 156 9.70 12.93 -0.02
C ARG A 156 8.61 13.97 0.07
N ASN A 157 7.92 14.05 1.20
CA ASN A 157 6.83 15.01 1.45
C ASN A 157 5.72 14.92 0.39
N ALA A 158 5.35 13.70 0.01
CA ALA A 158 4.23 13.47 -0.88
C ALA A 158 2.90 13.89 -0.24
N LEU A 159 1.94 14.31 -1.05
CA LEU A 159 0.56 14.53 -0.60
C LEU A 159 -0.19 13.21 -0.38
N PHE A 160 0.27 12.12 -1.00
CA PHE A 160 -0.18 10.75 -0.78
C PHE A 160 1.01 9.81 -0.95
N GLY A 161 1.18 8.88 -0.01
CA GLY A 161 2.19 7.84 0.00
C GLY A 161 1.86 6.78 1.06
N PHE A 162 2.77 5.85 1.30
CA PHE A 162 2.69 4.99 2.48
C PHE A 162 3.85 5.23 3.45
N ALA A 163 4.67 6.25 3.16
CA ALA A 163 5.77 6.70 3.99
C ALA A 163 6.12 8.16 3.68
N PRO A 164 6.69 8.91 4.65
CA PRO A 164 7.17 10.28 4.42
C PRO A 164 8.26 10.38 3.33
N GLU A 165 8.99 9.29 3.15
CA GLU A 165 9.99 9.08 2.10
C GLU A 165 9.90 7.63 1.61
N TYR A 166 9.92 7.44 0.29
CA TYR A 166 9.94 6.12 -0.33
C TYR A 166 10.78 6.11 -1.61
N GLN A 167 11.28 4.93 -1.94
CA GLN A 167 12.03 4.68 -3.17
C GLN A 167 11.07 4.45 -4.33
N THR A 168 11.39 4.98 -5.51
CA THR A 168 10.65 4.70 -6.74
C THR A 168 11.36 3.63 -7.54
N GLY A 169 10.58 2.86 -8.28
CA GLY A 169 11.07 1.71 -9.03
C GLY A 169 10.15 1.32 -10.17
N THR A 170 10.53 0.25 -10.85
CA THR A 170 9.66 -0.45 -11.79
C THR A 170 9.18 -1.75 -11.15
N THR A 171 7.93 -2.10 -11.39
CA THR A 171 7.45 -3.47 -11.11
C THR A 171 7.26 -4.25 -12.39
N SER A 172 7.39 -5.56 -12.29
CA SER A 172 7.03 -6.51 -13.36
C SER A 172 6.22 -7.66 -12.78
N GLY A 173 5.37 -8.27 -13.61
CA GLY A 173 4.41 -9.30 -13.17
C GLY A 173 2.97 -8.79 -13.26
N SER A 174 2.06 -9.48 -12.56
CA SER A 174 0.63 -9.22 -12.67
C SER A 174 -0.12 -9.41 -11.36
N SER A 175 -1.28 -8.78 -11.28
CA SER A 175 -2.21 -8.90 -10.18
C SER A 175 -3.62 -9.12 -10.71
N ASN A 176 -4.36 -10.02 -10.06
CA ASN A 176 -5.79 -10.19 -10.22
C ASN A 176 -6.42 -10.51 -8.85
N ALA A 177 -7.03 -9.52 -8.22
CA ALA A 177 -7.74 -9.67 -6.96
C ALA A 177 -8.99 -8.78 -6.98
N PHE A 178 -10.09 -9.25 -6.39
CA PHE A 178 -11.34 -8.49 -6.29
C PHE A 178 -11.89 -7.98 -7.65
N GLY A 179 -11.53 -8.64 -8.76
CA GLY A 179 -11.88 -8.19 -10.12
C GLY A 179 -11.01 -7.05 -10.66
N LEU A 180 -10.02 -6.59 -9.89
CA LEU A 180 -9.01 -5.62 -10.31
C LEU A 180 -7.84 -6.38 -10.94
N THR A 181 -7.66 -6.22 -12.25
CA THR A 181 -6.58 -6.89 -13.00
C THR A 181 -5.62 -5.87 -13.59
N PHE A 182 -4.31 -6.02 -13.33
CA PHE A 182 -3.29 -5.15 -13.90
C PHE A 182 -1.94 -5.85 -14.10
N GLN A 183 -1.11 -5.26 -14.96
CA GLN A 183 0.32 -5.57 -15.07
C GLN A 183 1.11 -4.48 -14.33
N GLY A 184 2.10 -4.89 -13.55
CA GLY A 184 2.99 -3.95 -12.86
C GLY A 184 3.84 -3.15 -13.85
N SER A 185 3.99 -1.85 -13.60
CA SER A 185 4.90 -1.00 -14.36
C SER A 185 5.65 -0.04 -13.43
N TYR A 186 4.93 0.73 -12.62
CA TYR A 186 5.52 1.54 -11.55
C TYR A 186 5.58 0.75 -10.24
N GLY A 187 6.57 1.04 -9.41
CA GLY A 187 6.67 0.52 -8.07
C GLY A 187 7.21 1.53 -7.07
N GLU A 188 6.94 1.27 -5.81
CA GLU A 188 7.58 1.94 -4.70
C GLU A 188 7.85 0.99 -3.54
N ALA A 189 8.85 1.32 -2.73
CA ALA A 189 9.21 0.54 -1.56
C ALA A 189 9.76 1.46 -0.46
N ALA A 190 9.41 1.18 0.79
CA ALA A 190 9.94 1.92 1.93
C ALA A 190 9.73 1.17 3.25
N GLN A 191 10.33 1.73 4.31
CA GLN A 191 9.85 1.49 5.65
C GLN A 191 8.67 2.42 5.94
N TYR A 192 7.68 1.92 6.68
CA TYR A 192 6.50 2.69 7.07
C TYR A 192 6.28 2.62 8.57
N ARG A 193 5.54 3.61 9.08
CA ARG A 193 4.97 3.61 10.43
C ARG A 193 3.65 4.36 10.39
N PHE A 194 2.59 3.68 10.80
CA PHE A 194 1.25 4.24 10.96
C PHE A 194 0.79 4.10 12.41
N SER A 195 0.01 5.05 12.88
CA SER A 195 -0.49 5.10 14.25
C SER A 195 -1.87 5.77 14.30
N SER A 196 -2.73 5.36 15.22
CA SER A 196 -3.99 6.07 15.52
C SER A 196 -3.77 7.47 16.11
N GLU A 197 -2.65 7.66 16.80
CA GLU A 197 -2.26 8.93 17.41
C GLU A 197 -1.36 9.68 16.42
N GLU A 198 -1.80 10.86 15.97
CA GLU A 198 -0.96 11.77 15.19
C GLU A 198 0.22 12.22 16.06
N ALA A 199 1.46 12.04 15.58
CA ALA A 199 2.60 12.65 16.23
C ALA A 199 2.44 14.18 16.14
N GLU A 200 2.43 14.87 17.29
CA GLU A 200 2.44 16.33 17.34
C GLU A 200 3.57 16.89 16.44
N GLY A 201 3.19 17.54 15.33
CA GLY A 201 4.14 18.14 14.38
C GLY A 201 4.49 17.31 13.14
N ALA A 202 3.84 16.16 12.91
CA ALA A 202 3.88 15.52 11.59
C ALA A 202 3.27 16.48 10.56
N ALA A 203 4.03 16.78 9.49
CA ALA A 203 3.51 17.57 8.38
C ALA A 203 2.22 16.93 7.88
N THR A 204 1.16 17.73 7.73
CA THR A 204 -0.13 17.35 7.17
C THR A 204 0.01 17.06 5.67
N GLY A 205 0.77 16.04 5.31
CA GLY A 205 0.53 15.26 4.11
C GLY A 205 -0.52 14.23 4.47
N ARG A 206 -1.51 14.03 3.59
CA ARG A 206 -2.33 12.82 3.71
C ARG A 206 -1.33 11.69 3.44
N VAL A 207 -1.22 10.77 4.38
CA VAL A 207 -0.09 9.83 4.52
C VAL A 207 0.41 9.28 3.20
#